data_AF-A0A7K0VG79-F1
#
_entry.id   AF-A0A7K0VG79-F1
#
_cell.length_a   1.000
_cell.length_b   1.000
_cell.length_c   1.000
_cell.angle_alpha   90.00
_cell.angle_beta   90.00
_cell.angle_gamma   90.00
#
_symmetry.space_group_name_H-M   'P 1'
#
loop_
_entity.id
_entity.type
_entity.pdbx_description
1 polymer ?
#
loop_
_entity_poly.entity_id
_entity_poly.type
_entity_poly.pdbx_seq_one_letter_code
_entity_poly.pdbx_strand_id
1 'polypeptide(L)'
;MGTEQSNFGATARQPCAPSAQQLMFIRGVINGKTQKLAYRDAYPADRSTDRNICTTANRLLHSPKIKAFVQGINSTAAELLVDESKATRQFVFRELFALSKQAKQERHKIKALELLGKSCGAFKPVDRGAVPAPSEQNLKDALAERLRLMREVGQ
;
A
#
# COMPACT_ATOMS: atom_id res chain seq x y z
N MET A 1 18.22 44.48 -32.88
CA MET A 1 17.69 44.99 -31.60
C MET A 1 16.51 44.11 -31.23
N GLY A 2 16.79 42.96 -30.63
CA GLY A 2 15.79 41.94 -30.32
C GLY A 2 15.40 41.97 -28.85
N THR A 3 14.15 41.58 -28.63
CA THR A 3 13.60 40.89 -27.45
C THR A 3 13.54 41.66 -26.13
N GLU A 4 12.41 42.31 -25.87
CA GLU A 4 11.82 42.36 -24.53
C GLU A 4 10.66 41.36 -24.49
N GLN A 5 10.99 40.09 -24.25
CA GLN A 5 9.98 39.11 -23.84
C GLN A 5 9.63 39.40 -22.39
N SER A 6 8.49 40.06 -22.18
CA SER A 6 7.82 40.16 -20.90
C SER A 6 7.47 38.75 -20.42
N ASN A 7 8.34 38.21 -19.56
CA ASN A 7 8.16 36.92 -18.92
C ASN A 7 7.13 37.08 -17.80
N PHE A 8 5.84 36.97 -18.14
CA PHE A 8 4.77 36.79 -17.18
C PHE A 8 4.98 35.44 -16.50
N GLY A 9 5.69 35.45 -15.38
CA GLY A 9 5.81 34.33 -14.48
C GLY A 9 4.42 33.85 -14.07
N ALA A 10 3.98 32.74 -14.66
CA ALA A 10 2.87 31.96 -14.17
C ALA A 10 3.25 31.48 -12.77
N THR A 11 2.86 32.26 -11.76
CA THR A 11 2.88 31.81 -10.37
C THR A 11 2.00 30.56 -10.32
N ALA A 12 2.64 29.40 -10.26
CA ALA A 12 1.98 28.15 -9.94
C ALA A 12 1.20 28.41 -8.66
N ARG A 13 -0.13 28.53 -8.78
CA ARG A 13 -1.01 28.80 -7.64
C ARG A 13 -0.78 27.66 -6.67
N GLN A 14 -0.04 27.93 -5.59
CA GLN A 14 0.05 27.02 -4.46
C GLN A 14 -1.39 26.60 -4.13
N PRO A 15 -1.70 25.29 -4.01
CA PRO A 15 -3.04 24.86 -3.68
C PRO A 15 -3.36 25.52 -2.34
N CYS A 16 -4.27 26.50 -2.36
CA CYS A 16 -4.56 27.28 -1.17
C CYS A 16 -5.02 26.31 -0.07
N ALA A 17 -4.63 26.55 1.17
CA ALA A 17 -5.03 25.67 2.26
C ALA A 17 -6.58 25.65 2.37
N PRO A 18 -7.21 24.49 2.61
CA PRO A 18 -8.65 24.43 2.90
C PRO A 18 -9.01 25.35 4.07
N SER A 19 -10.18 25.99 4.01
CA SER A 19 -10.64 26.87 5.09
C SER A 19 -10.90 26.06 6.37
N ALA A 20 -11.00 26.72 7.53
CA ALA A 20 -11.25 26.06 8.81
C ALA A 20 -12.51 25.17 8.80
N GLN A 21 -13.58 25.60 8.15
CA GLN A 21 -14.81 24.81 7.98
C GLN A 21 -14.59 23.62 7.04
N GLN A 22 -13.86 23.81 5.94
CA GLN A 22 -13.50 22.71 5.03
C GLN A 22 -12.64 21.67 5.74
N LEU A 23 -11.73 22.08 6.62
CA LEU A 23 -10.93 21.20 7.46
C LEU A 23 -11.80 20.40 8.44
N MET A 24 -12.79 21.03 9.09
CA MET A 24 -13.73 20.31 9.95
C MET A 24 -14.55 19.27 9.18
N PHE A 25 -15.00 19.61 7.97
CA PHE A 25 -15.70 18.68 7.08
C PHE A 25 -14.79 17.48 6.72
N ILE A 26 -13.56 17.75 6.27
CA ILE A 26 -12.59 16.71 5.90
C ILE A 26 -12.30 15.79 7.09
N ARG A 27 -12.06 16.35 8.28
CA ARG A 27 -11.84 15.58 9.51
C ARG A 27 -13.04 14.69 9.84
N GLY A 28 -14.25 15.21 9.72
CA GLY A 28 -15.47 14.43 9.91
C GLY A 28 -15.55 13.23 8.97
N VAL A 29 -15.21 13.43 7.69
CA VAL A 29 -15.20 12.36 6.68
C VAL A 29 -14.11 11.32 6.94
N ILE A 30 -12.89 11.76 7.29
CA ILE A 30 -11.77 10.85 7.64
C ILE A 30 -12.12 10.01 8.86
N ASN A 31 -12.83 10.57 9.84
CA ASN A 31 -13.29 9.88 11.03
C ASN A 31 -14.51 8.96 10.78
N GLY A 32 -14.93 8.77 9.52
CA GLY A 32 -16.01 7.85 9.17
C GLY A 32 -17.43 8.41 9.29
N LYS A 33 -17.62 9.72 9.51
CA LYS A 33 -18.96 10.32 9.47
C LYS A 33 -19.49 10.33 8.04
N THR A 34 -20.81 10.19 7.89
CA THR A 34 -21.45 10.38 6.59
C THR A 34 -21.23 11.82 6.09
N GLN A 35 -21.15 12.02 4.76
CA GLN A 35 -20.90 13.33 4.16
C GLN A 35 -21.91 14.38 4.64
N LYS A 36 -23.18 13.98 4.78
CA LYS A 36 -24.25 14.84 5.31
C LYS A 36 -23.97 15.29 6.75
N LEU A 37 -23.64 14.35 7.63
CA LEU A 37 -23.37 14.67 9.04
C LEU A 37 -22.12 15.53 9.18
N ALA A 38 -21.03 15.15 8.50
CA ALA A 38 -19.79 15.94 8.48
C ALA A 38 -20.02 17.37 7.97
N TYR A 39 -20.90 17.55 6.98
CA TYR A 39 -21.23 18.88 6.46
C TYR A 39 -22.04 19.71 7.46
N ARG A 40 -23.04 19.12 8.12
CA ARG A 40 -23.83 19.81 9.15
C ARG A 40 -22.98 20.23 10.35
N ASP A 41 -22.02 19.40 10.75
CA ASP A 41 -21.09 19.72 11.83
C ASP A 41 -20.14 20.88 11.44
N ALA A 42 -19.70 20.92 10.18
CA ALA A 42 -18.80 21.97 9.68
C ALA A 42 -19.52 23.29 9.35
N TYR A 43 -20.79 23.23 8.96
CA TYR A 43 -21.61 24.37 8.53
C TYR A 43 -22.95 24.43 9.30
N PRO A 44 -22.93 24.66 10.62
CA PRO A 44 -24.15 24.63 11.46
C PRO A 44 -25.12 25.77 11.16
N ALA A 45 -24.67 26.84 10.51
CA ALA A 45 -25.49 27.98 10.09
C ALA A 45 -26.30 27.70 8.82
N ASP A 46 -25.98 26.65 8.05
CA ASP A 46 -26.73 26.29 6.86
C ASP A 46 -28.08 25.66 7.26
N ARG A 47 -29.17 26.22 6.71
CA ARG A 47 -30.56 25.78 6.92
C ARG A 47 -31.15 25.11 5.68
N SER A 48 -30.32 24.77 4.71
CA SER A 48 -30.72 24.08 3.49
C SER A 48 -31.37 22.73 3.78
N THR A 49 -32.21 22.27 2.85
CA THR A 49 -32.80 20.94 2.91
C THR A 49 -31.73 19.85 2.84
N ASP A 50 -32.03 18.68 3.39
CA ASP A 50 -31.09 17.56 3.44
C ASP A 50 -30.59 17.14 2.05
N ARG A 51 -31.44 17.24 1.03
CA ARG A 51 -31.07 16.96 -0.37
C ARG A 51 -29.98 17.91 -0.86
N ASN A 52 -30.16 19.21 -0.60
CA ASN A 52 -29.18 20.22 -1.01
C ASN A 52 -27.86 20.06 -0.25
N ILE A 53 -27.91 19.75 1.05
CA ILE A 53 -26.72 19.46 1.86
C ILE A 53 -25.93 18.27 1.29
N CYS A 54 -26.61 17.19 0.90
CA CYS A 54 -25.93 16.05 0.28
C CYS A 54 -25.24 16.45 -1.03
N THR A 55 -25.89 17.24 -1.87
CA THR A 55 -25.31 17.73 -3.14
C THR A 55 -24.10 18.65 -2.90
N THR A 56 -24.20 19.59 -1.96
CA THR A 56 -23.10 20.52 -1.64
C THR A 56 -21.93 19.79 -0.99
N ALA A 57 -22.18 18.84 -0.08
CA ALA A 57 -21.15 18.01 0.53
C ALA A 57 -20.42 17.14 -0.50
N ASN A 58 -21.15 16.55 -1.45
CA ASN A 58 -20.55 15.78 -2.53
C ASN A 58 -19.68 16.66 -3.43
N ARG A 59 -20.17 17.85 -3.81
CA ARG A 59 -19.39 18.83 -4.59
C ARG A 59 -18.14 19.28 -3.84
N LEU A 60 -18.23 19.47 -2.53
CA LEU A 60 -17.11 19.87 -1.68
C LEU A 60 -16.04 18.77 -1.64
N LEU A 61 -16.42 17.52 -1.47
CA LEU A 61 -15.50 16.38 -1.46
C LEU A 61 -14.75 16.22 -2.80
N HIS A 62 -15.41 16.49 -3.93
CA HIS A 62 -14.82 16.41 -5.26
C HIS A 62 -14.09 17.68 -5.70
N SER A 63 -14.02 18.71 -4.85
CA SER A 63 -13.25 19.92 -5.16
C SER A 63 -11.77 19.55 -5.33
N PRO A 64 -11.09 20.01 -6.41
CA PRO A 64 -9.69 19.65 -6.68
C PRO A 64 -8.77 20.07 -5.53
N LYS A 65 -9.10 21.18 -4.85
CA LYS A 65 -8.41 21.68 -3.66
C LYS A 65 -8.44 20.67 -2.50
N ILE A 66 -9.62 20.16 -2.18
CA ILE A 66 -9.82 19.23 -1.06
C ILE A 66 -9.25 17.85 -1.41
N LYS A 67 -9.43 17.41 -2.66
CA LYS A 67 -8.85 16.16 -3.16
C LYS A 67 -7.32 16.17 -3.06
N ALA A 68 -6.67 17.24 -3.50
CA ALA A 68 -5.21 17.39 -3.41
C ALA A 68 -4.74 17.39 -1.94
N PHE A 69 -5.47 18.06 -1.05
CA PHE A 69 -5.14 18.11 0.37
C PHE A 69 -5.27 16.74 1.06
N VAL A 70 -6.37 16.01 0.82
CA VAL A 70 -6.58 14.66 1.35
C VAL A 70 -5.53 13.69 0.81
N GLN A 71 -5.19 13.79 -0.48
CA GLN A 71 -4.12 12.99 -1.08
C GLN A 71 -2.76 13.28 -0.42
N GLY A 72 -2.45 14.55 -0.13
CA GLY A 72 -1.24 14.92 0.61
C GLY A 72 -1.18 14.28 2.00
N ILE A 73 -2.27 14.37 2.78
CA ILE A 73 -2.36 13.72 4.10
C ILE A 73 -2.15 12.21 3.99
N ASN A 74 -2.78 11.56 3.02
CA ASN A 74 -2.64 10.11 2.84
C ASN A 74 -1.21 9.72 2.44
N SER A 75 -0.51 10.54 1.64
CA SER A 75 0.90 10.32 1.30
C SER A 75 1.79 10.41 2.55
N THR A 76 1.62 11.47 3.35
CA THR A 76 2.37 11.63 4.60
C THR A 76 2.09 10.50 5.58
N ALA A 77 0.83 10.05 5.70
CA ALA A 77 0.49 8.91 6.52
C ALA A 77 1.14 7.62 6.01
N ALA A 78 1.17 7.38 4.68
CA ALA A 78 1.83 6.24 4.09
C ALA A 78 3.35 6.26 4.32
N GLU A 79 3.99 7.43 4.19
CA GLU A 79 5.41 7.62 4.50
C GLU A 79 5.72 7.29 5.97
N LEU A 80 4.89 7.78 6.90
CA LEU A 80 5.04 7.48 8.32
C LEU A 80 4.92 5.98 8.62
N LEU A 81 3.95 5.30 8.02
CA LEU A 81 3.79 3.85 8.17
C LEU A 81 4.98 3.06 7.61
N VAL A 82 5.55 3.52 6.50
CA VAL A 82 6.78 2.95 5.92
C VAL A 82 7.95 3.13 6.88
N ASP A 83 8.08 4.30 7.50
CA ASP A 83 9.16 4.58 8.45
C ASP A 83 9.00 3.79 9.75
N GLU A 84 7.77 3.64 10.26
CA GLU A 84 7.48 2.76 11.40
C GLU A 84 7.82 1.29 11.09
N SER A 85 7.49 0.82 9.88
CA SER A 85 7.83 -0.51 9.42
C SER A 85 9.34 -0.73 9.34
N LYS A 86 10.10 0.27 8.88
CA LYS A 86 11.58 0.26 8.88
C LYS A 86 12.13 0.24 10.30
N ALA A 87 11.61 1.08 11.20
CA ALA A 87 12.06 1.14 12.60
C ALA A 87 11.83 -0.19 13.32
N THR A 88 10.67 -0.81 13.11
CA THR A 88 10.35 -2.13 13.64
C THR A 88 11.31 -3.19 13.10
N ARG A 89 11.60 -3.17 11.79
CA ARG A 89 12.57 -4.10 11.19
C ARG A 89 13.98 -3.92 11.79
N GLN A 90 14.45 -2.69 11.94
CA GLN A 90 15.74 -2.38 12.54
C GLN A 90 15.82 -2.84 14.00
N PHE A 91 14.74 -2.65 14.76
CA PHE A 91 14.63 -3.15 16.13
C PHE A 91 14.78 -4.67 16.17
N VAL A 92 13.99 -5.40 15.37
CA VAL A 92 14.07 -6.88 15.31
C VAL A 92 15.47 -7.35 14.94
N PHE A 93 16.12 -6.72 13.96
CA PHE A 93 17.48 -7.08 13.56
C PHE A 93 18.50 -6.85 14.69
N ARG A 94 18.38 -5.73 15.41
CA ARG A 94 19.25 -5.44 16.55
C ARG A 94 19.06 -6.47 17.67
N GLU A 95 17.82 -6.82 17.99
CA GLU A 95 17.52 -7.82 19.04
C GLU A 95 17.99 -9.23 18.64
N LEU A 96 17.75 -9.64 17.40
CA LEU A 96 18.26 -10.93 16.89
C LEU A 96 19.79 -10.96 16.90
N PHE A 97 20.44 -9.85 16.56
CA PHE A 97 21.89 -9.74 16.64
C PHE A 97 22.39 -9.86 18.08
N ALA A 98 21.76 -9.17 19.03
CA ALA A 98 22.08 -9.28 20.45
C ALA A 98 21.90 -10.73 20.97
N LEU A 99 20.77 -11.37 20.63
CA LEU A 99 20.49 -12.78 20.97
C LEU A 99 21.54 -13.73 20.39
N SER A 100 22.02 -13.48 19.17
CA SER A 100 23.07 -14.30 18.55
C SER A 100 24.39 -14.30 19.33
N LYS A 101 24.69 -13.20 20.03
CA LYS A 101 25.91 -13.04 20.82
C LYS A 101 25.73 -13.49 22.27
N GLN A 102 24.64 -13.09 22.90
CA GLN A 102 24.47 -13.12 24.35
C GLN A 102 23.57 -14.24 24.87
N ALA A 103 22.83 -14.96 24.01
CA ALA A 103 21.92 -16.00 24.49
C ALA A 103 22.65 -17.11 25.26
N LYS A 104 22.07 -17.57 26.37
CA LYS A 104 22.68 -18.62 27.21
C LYS A 104 22.73 -19.99 26.52
N GLN A 105 21.72 -20.30 25.71
CA GLN A 105 21.63 -21.56 24.99
C GLN A 105 22.10 -21.39 23.55
N GLU A 106 22.98 -22.27 23.11
CA GLU A 106 23.52 -22.27 21.74
C GLU A 106 22.42 -22.40 20.68
N ARG A 107 21.39 -23.20 20.95
CA ARG A 107 20.19 -23.33 20.10
C ARG A 107 19.56 -21.98 19.76
N HIS A 108 19.48 -21.06 20.72
CA HIS A 108 18.92 -19.72 20.49
C HIS A 108 19.86 -18.85 19.66
N LYS A 109 21.18 -18.97 19.83
CA LYS A 109 22.17 -18.25 19.00
C LYS A 109 22.08 -18.67 17.54
N ILE A 110 22.07 -19.98 17.29
CA ILE A 110 21.96 -20.55 15.95
C ILE A 110 20.63 -20.13 15.32
N LYS A 111 19.52 -20.19 16.07
CA LYS A 111 18.21 -19.78 15.56
C LYS A 111 18.15 -18.29 15.20
N ALA A 112 18.76 -17.43 16.00
CA ALA A 112 18.82 -16.01 15.70
C ALA A 112 19.63 -15.75 14.40
N LEU A 113 20.77 -16.41 14.22
CA LEU A 113 21.56 -16.33 12.99
C LEU A 113 20.83 -16.90 11.78
N GLU A 114 20.07 -17.98 11.95
CA GLU A 114 19.22 -18.56 10.90
C GLU A 114 18.13 -17.56 10.47
N LEU A 115 17.46 -16.91 11.41
CA LEU A 115 16.42 -15.92 11.11
C LEU A 115 17.00 -14.68 10.42
N LEU A 116 18.15 -14.19 10.89
CA LEU A 116 18.88 -13.10 10.24
C LEU A 116 19.27 -13.47 8.80
N GLY A 117 19.90 -14.63 8.59
CA GLY A 117 20.30 -15.06 7.25
C GLY A 117 19.10 -15.30 6.32
N LYS A 118 17.94 -15.73 6.84
CA LYS A 118 16.71 -15.86 6.04
C LYS A 118 16.22 -14.49 5.57
N SER A 119 16.25 -13.50 6.46
CA SER A 119 15.83 -12.14 6.14
C SER A 119 16.76 -11.44 5.13
N CYS A 120 18.03 -11.83 5.08
CA CYS A 120 19.03 -11.32 4.13
C CYS A 120 19.11 -12.12 2.81
N GLY A 121 18.30 -13.17 2.64
CA GLY A 121 18.37 -14.04 1.47
C GLY A 121 19.62 -14.95 1.40
N ALA A 122 20.34 -15.10 2.52
CA ALA A 122 21.54 -15.94 2.59
C ALA A 122 21.22 -17.45 2.51
N PHE A 123 19.97 -17.84 2.80
CA PHE A 123 19.51 -19.22 2.69
C PHE A 123 18.60 -19.40 1.48
N LYS A 124 18.92 -20.37 0.64
CA LYS A 124 18.00 -20.84 -0.41
C LYS A 124 16.91 -21.70 0.23
N PRO A 125 15.63 -21.50 -0.11
CA PRO A 125 14.60 -22.44 0.30
C PRO A 125 14.96 -23.82 -0.27
N VAL A 126 15.05 -24.81 0.61
CA VAL A 126 15.20 -26.20 0.19
C VAL A 126 13.79 -26.67 -0.17
N ASP A 127 13.48 -26.68 -1.46
CA ASP A 127 12.23 -27.28 -1.96
C ASP A 127 12.29 -28.79 -1.74
N ARG A 128 11.72 -29.25 -0.61
CA ARG A 128 11.55 -30.68 -0.28
C ARG A 128 10.45 -31.36 -1.13
N GLY A 129 10.37 -31.03 -2.41
CA GLY A 129 9.32 -31.56 -3.29
C GLY A 129 9.23 -30.92 -4.66
N ALA A 130 10.31 -30.31 -5.18
CA ALA A 130 10.36 -30.00 -6.60
C ALA A 130 10.43 -31.34 -7.37
N VAL A 131 9.27 -31.89 -7.72
CA VAL A 131 9.17 -32.88 -8.79
C VAL A 131 9.85 -32.21 -9.98
N PRO A 132 10.97 -32.75 -10.50
CA PRO A 132 11.63 -32.15 -11.65
C PRO A 132 10.57 -31.99 -12.73
N ALA A 133 10.47 -30.80 -13.32
CA ALA A 133 9.52 -30.55 -14.40
C ALA A 133 9.66 -31.71 -15.41
N PRO A 134 8.56 -32.42 -15.75
CA PRO A 134 8.64 -33.54 -16.66
C PRO A 134 9.27 -33.05 -17.95
N SER A 135 10.38 -33.69 -18.35
CA SER A 135 11.07 -33.34 -19.58
C SER A 135 10.09 -33.46 -20.76
N GLU A 136 10.34 -32.71 -21.83
CA GLU A 136 9.50 -32.76 -23.04
C GLU A 136 9.34 -34.20 -23.56
N GLN A 137 10.37 -35.02 -23.41
CA GLN A 137 10.34 -36.44 -23.76
C GLN A 137 9.35 -37.23 -22.88
N ASN A 138 9.37 -37.03 -21.56
CA ASN A 138 8.44 -37.69 -20.63
C ASN A 138 6.98 -37.34 -20.94
N LEU A 139 6.72 -36.09 -21.37
CA LEU A 139 5.38 -35.66 -21.78
C LEU A 139 4.92 -36.32 -23.08
N LYS A 140 5.82 -36.45 -24.06
CA LYS A 140 5.55 -37.15 -25.32
C LYS A 140 5.26 -38.63 -25.09
N ASP A 141 6.07 -39.28 -24.26
CA ASP A 141 5.91 -40.70 -23.95
C ASP A 141 4.60 -40.96 -23.19
N ALA A 142 4.26 -40.13 -22.19
CA ALA A 142 2.99 -40.22 -21.46
C ALA A 142 1.76 -39.96 -22.35
N LEU A 143 1.87 -39.03 -23.31
CA LEU A 143 0.80 -38.75 -24.28
C LEU A 143 0.62 -39.93 -25.25
N ALA A 144 1.71 -40.51 -25.74
CA ALA A 144 1.68 -41.66 -26.64
C ALA A 144 1.01 -42.88 -25.99
N GLU A 145 1.36 -43.17 -24.73
CA GLU A 145 0.72 -44.20 -23.90
C GLU A 145 -0.79 -43.96 -23.79
N ARG A 146 -1.20 -42.74 -23.46
CA ARG A 146 -2.62 -42.40 -23.29
C ARG A 146 -3.42 -42.47 -24.59
N LEU A 147 -2.83 -42.08 -25.72
CA LEU A 147 -3.45 -42.23 -27.04
C LEU A 147 -3.57 -43.69 -27.46
N ARG A 148 -2.62 -44.54 -27.08
CA ARG A 148 -2.67 -45.97 -27.32
C ARG A 148 -3.81 -46.63 -26.54
N LEU A 149 -3.92 -46.34 -25.24
CA LEU A 149 -5.00 -46.83 -24.39
C LEU A 149 -6.39 -46.42 -24.91
N MET A 150 -6.55 -45.17 -25.37
CA MET A 150 -7.84 -44.73 -25.96
C MET A 150 -8.18 -45.46 -27.27
N ARG A 151 -7.18 -45.89 -28.05
CA ARG A 151 -7.40 -46.67 -29.26
C ARG A 151 -7.84 -48.11 -28.95
N GLU A 152 -7.29 -48.69 -27.89
CA GLU A 152 -7.63 -50.05 -27.43
C GLU A 152 -9.03 -50.11 -26.79
N VAL A 153 -9.48 -49.04 -26.12
CA VAL A 153 -10.83 -48.95 -25.50
C VAL A 153 -11.93 -48.61 -26.52
N GLY A 154 -11.57 -48.11 -27.71
CA GLY A 154 -12.50 -47.71 -28.78
C GLY A 154 -12.83 -48.80 -29.81
N GLN A 155 -12.40 -50.05 -29.60
CA GLN A 155 -12.78 -51.24 -30.40
C GLN A 155 -13.68 -52.16 -29.59
#